data_AF-A0A2R2W6J2-F1
#
_entry.id   AF-A0A2R2W6J2-F1
#
_cell.length_a   1.000
_cell.length_b   1.000
_cell.length_c   1.000
_cell.angle_alpha   90.00
_cell.angle_beta   90.00
_cell.angle_gamma   90.00
#
_symmetry.space_group_name_H-M   'P 1'
#
loop_
_entity.id
_entity.type
_entity.pdbx_description
1 polymer ?
#
loop_
_entity_poly.entity_id
_entity_poly.type
_entity_poly.pdbx_seq_one_letter_code
_entity_poly.pdbx_strand_id
1 'polypeptide(L)' 'MLVHRWTRDAVLARMAAETALMNVTDITDRDRASLRLQLETIRHSVEDGAMTSEHAAEEFDALRRRLTRAA' A
#
# COMPACT_ATOMS: atom_id res chain seq x y z
N MET A 1 20.10 11.13 -8.59
CA MET A 1 18.84 10.40 -8.37
C MET A 1 18.01 11.23 -7.41
N LEU A 2 16.83 11.68 -7.84
CA LEU A 2 15.86 12.32 -6.95
C LEU A 2 15.29 11.21 -6.06
N VAL A 3 15.78 11.09 -4.84
CA VAL A 3 15.15 10.19 -3.86
C VAL A 3 13.83 10.86 -3.52
N HIS A 4 12.71 10.36 -4.05
CA HIS A 4 11.40 10.89 -3.70
C HIS A 4 11.19 10.62 -2.21
N ARG A 5 11.27 11.70 -1.42
CA ARG A 5 11.14 11.63 0.03
C ARG A 5 9.70 11.31 0.36
N TRP A 6 9.47 10.17 1.00
CA TRP A 6 8.19 9.80 1.59
C TRP A 6 7.59 10.95 2.39
N THR A 7 6.39 11.38 2.01
CA THR A 7 5.60 12.34 2.78
C THR A 7 4.98 11.64 3.98
N ARG A 8 4.63 12.43 5.01
CA ARG A 8 3.93 11.90 6.19
C ARG A 8 2.65 11.17 5.79
N ASP A 9 1.89 11.74 4.86
CA ASP A 9 0.60 11.20 4.43
C ASP A 9 0.75 9.87 3.71
N ALA A 10 1.76 9.74 2.84
CA ALA A 10 2.07 8.49 2.16
C ALA A 10 2.48 7.38 3.13
N VAL A 11 3.25 7.71 4.17
CA VAL A 11 3.62 6.75 5.23
C VAL A 11 2.40 6.33 6.05
N LEU A 12 1.51 7.28 6.40
CA LEU A 12 0.28 6.97 7.11
C LEU A 12 -0.66 6.09 6.28
N ALA A 13 -0.83 6.40 4.99
CA ALA A 13 -1.64 5.61 4.06
C ALA A 13 -1.11 4.17 3.95
N ARG A 14 0.21 3.99 3.83
CA ARG A 14 0.87 2.68 3.84
C ARG A 14 0.53 1.87 5.10
N MET A 15 0.76 2.46 6.27
CA MET A 15 0.49 1.79 7.55
C MET A 15 -0.99 1.42 7.72
N ALA A 16 -1.91 2.28 7.25
CA ALA A 16 -3.33 2.02 7.27
C ALA A 16 -3.72 0.85 6.34
N ALA A 17 -3.12 0.76 5.15
CA ALA A 17 -3.33 -0.34 4.22
C ALA A 17 -2.77 -1.67 4.76
N GLU A 18 -1.58 -1.66 5.37
CA GLU A 18 -0.98 -2.82 6.03
C GLU A 18 -1.83 -3.31 7.20
N THR A 19 -2.33 -2.39 8.02
CA THR A 19 -3.22 -2.71 9.14
C THR A 19 -4.53 -3.32 8.64
N ALA A 20 -5.13 -2.77 7.57
CA ALA A 20 -6.34 -3.34 6.98
C ALA A 20 -6.10 -4.77 6.45
N LEU A 21 -4.93 -5.02 5.85
CA LEU A 21 -4.55 -6.35 5.39
C LEU A 21 -4.34 -7.35 6.55
N MET A 22 -3.82 -6.88 7.69
CA MET A 22 -3.70 -7.73 8.88
C MET A 22 -5.06 -8.09 9.48
N ASN A 23 -6.03 -7.17 9.41
CA ASN A 23 -7.34 -7.35 10.03
C ASN A 23 -8.35 -8.11 9.14
N VAL A 24 -8.12 -8.23 7.84
CA VAL A 24 -9.02 -9.02 6.97
C VAL A 24 -8.84 -10.52 7.25
N THR A 25 -9.92 -11.17 7.66
CA THR A 25 -9.95 -12.58 8.04
C THR A 25 -10.46 -13.49 6.92
N ASP A 26 -11.27 -12.96 5.99
CA ASP A 26 -11.90 -13.74 4.92
C ASP A 26 -11.15 -13.60 3.57
N ILE A 27 -9.86 -13.96 3.57
CA ILE A 27 -9.06 -14.05 2.35
C ILE A 27 -8.15 -15.28 2.40
N THR A 28 -7.84 -15.83 1.23
CA THR A 28 -6.88 -16.94 1.13
C THR A 28 -5.45 -16.49 1.39
N ASP A 29 -4.57 -17.41 1.78
CA ASP A 29 -3.13 -17.11 1.92
C ASP A 29 -2.50 -16.64 0.60
N ARG A 30 -2.99 -17.15 -0.52
CA ARG A 30 -2.58 -16.71 -1.87
C ARG A 30 -2.93 -15.25 -2.10
N ASP A 31 -4.16 -14.86 -1.78
CA ASP A 31 -4.61 -13.47 -1.94
C ASP A 31 -3.83 -12.55 -1.00
N ARG A 32 -3.59 -12.99 0.24
CA ARG A 32 -2.77 -12.27 1.22
C ARG A 32 -1.35 -12.04 0.71
N ALA A 33 -0.71 -13.05 0.12
CA ALA A 33 0.61 -12.92 -0.49
C ALA A 33 0.61 -11.94 -1.67
N SER A 34 -0.41 -12.01 -2.54
CA SER A 34 -0.58 -11.09 -3.67
C SER A 34 -0.73 -9.64 -3.20
N LEU A 35 -1.53 -9.40 -2.16
CA LEU A 35 -1.75 -8.06 -1.59
C LEU A 35 -0.47 -7.50 -0.92
N ARG A 36 0.31 -8.34 -0.25
CA ARG A 36 1.64 -7.95 0.27
C ARG A 36 2.59 -7.57 -0.86
N LEU A 37 2.60 -8.32 -1.95
CA LEU A 37 3.43 -7.99 -3.11
C LEU A 37 3.01 -6.66 -3.75
N GLN A 38 1.71 -6.35 -3.79
CA GLN A 38 1.22 -5.06 -4.28
C GLN A 38 1.69 -3.90 -3.40
N LEU A 39 1.59 -4.02 -2.08
CA LEU A 39 2.10 -3.03 -1.12
C LEU A 39 3.60 -2.77 -1.32
N GLU A 40 4.37 -3.84 -1.50
CA GLU A 40 5.81 -3.77 -1.73
C GLU A 40 6.16 -3.11 -3.06
N THR A 41 5.40 -3.44 -4.12
CA THR A 41 5.57 -2.86 -5.45
C THR A 41 5.35 -1.35 -5.43
N ILE A 42 4.31 -0.88 -4.74
CA ILE A 42 4.06 0.56 -4.56
C ILE A 42 5.23 1.21 -3.83
N ARG A 43 5.73 0.57 -2.75
CA ARG A 43 6.87 1.10 -1.99
C ARG A 43 8.13 1.24 -2.86
N HIS A 44 8.50 0.18 -3.57
CA HIS A 44 9.67 0.21 -4.45
C HIS A 44 9.52 1.21 -5.59
N SER A 45 8.30 1.39 -6.13
CA SER A 45 8.05 2.37 -7.18
C SER A 45 8.38 3.80 -6.72
N VAL A 46 8.14 4.13 -5.44
CA VAL A 46 8.54 5.43 -4.87
C VAL A 46 10.04 5.50 -4.63
N GLU A 47 10.64 4.43 -4.11
CA GLU A 47 12.09 4.36 -3.84
C GLU A 47 12.92 4.50 -5.12
N ASP A 48 12.46 3.88 -6.22
CA ASP A 48 13.09 3.92 -7.55
C ASP A 48 12.79 5.23 -8.31
N GLY A 49 11.94 6.08 -7.77
CA GLY A 49 11.54 7.34 -8.38
C GLY A 49 10.52 7.22 -9.51
N ALA A 50 9.97 6.02 -9.73
CA ALA A 50 8.93 5.75 -10.73
C ALA A 50 7.55 6.26 -10.33
N MET A 51 7.33 6.52 -9.04
CA MET A 51 6.08 7.00 -8.46
C MET A 51 6.35 8.12 -7.44
N THR A 52 5.48 9.14 -7.42
CA THR A 52 5.56 10.17 -6.37
C THR A 52 4.93 9.68 -5.07
N SER A 53 5.33 10.29 -3.95
CA SER A 53 4.72 9.96 -2.67
C SER A 53 3.22 10.28 -2.60
N GLU A 54 2.74 11.33 -3.27
CA GLU A 54 1.29 11.60 -3.32
C GLU A 54 0.54 10.48 -4.02
N HIS A 55 1.03 10.03 -5.18
CA HIS A 55 0.37 8.97 -5.93
C HIS A 55 0.39 7.63 -5.18
N ALA A 56 1.50 7.32 -4.50
CA ALA A 56 1.57 6.14 -3.63
C ALA A 56 0.54 6.19 -2.49
N ALA A 57 0.30 7.37 -1.91
CA ALA A 57 -0.73 7.53 -0.87
C ALA A 57 -2.12 7.16 -1.41
N GLU A 58 -2.45 7.60 -2.63
CA GLU A 58 -3.73 7.28 -3.29
C GLU A 58 -3.87 5.78 -3.55
N GLU A 59 -2.81 5.12 -4.01
CA GLU A 59 -2.78 3.67 -4.26
C GLU A 59 -2.95 2.86 -2.96
N PHE A 60 -2.25 3.25 -1.88
CA PHE A 60 -2.44 2.63 -0.57
C PHE A 60 -3.87 2.80 -0.06
N ASP A 61 -4.46 3.99 -0.23
CA ASP A 61 -5.84 4.24 0.16
C ASP A 61 -6.84 3.46 -0.70
N ALA A 62 -6.59 3.31 -2.00
CA ALA A 62 -7.39 2.47 -2.88
C ALA A 62 -7.35 1.01 -2.42
N LEU A 63 -6.17 0.49 -2.11
CA LEU A 63 -6.01 -0.87 -1.59
C LEU A 63 -6.74 -1.06 -0.26
N ARG A 64 -6.56 -0.13 0.68
CA ARG A 64 -7.25 -0.13 1.98
C ARG A 64 -8.76 -0.17 1.80
N ARG A 65 -9.33 0.67 0.93
CA ARG A 65 -10.78 0.68 0.64
C ARG A 65 -11.28 -0.65 0.06
N ARG A 66 -10.49 -1.33 -0.77
CA ARG A 66 -10.83 -2.66 -1.29
C ARG A 66 -10.88 -3.70 -0.16
N LEU A 67 -9.92 -3.66 0.76
CA LEU A 67 -9.83 -4.57 1.91
C LEU A 67 -10.98 -4.34 2.90
N THR A 68 -11.30 -3.09 3.22
CA THR A 68 -12.41 -2.77 4.15
C THR A 68 -13.79 -3.08 3.56
N ARG A 69 -13.96 -3.02 2.23
CA ARG A 69 -15.23 -3.39 1.59
C ARG A 69 -15.42 -4.90 1.44
N ALA A 70 -14.34 -5.68 1.53
CA ALA A 70 -14.35 -7.13 1.42
C ALA A 70 -14.48 -7.84 2.78
N ALA A 71 -14.36 -7.09 3.89
CA ALA A 71 -14.56 -7.57 5.26
C ALA A 71 -16.01 -7.30 5.72
#